data_AF-A0A3B6VCG0-F1
#
_entry.id   AF-A0A3B6VCG0-F1
#
_cell.length_a   1.000
_cell.length_b   1.000
_cell.length_c   1.000
_cell.angle_alpha   90.00
_cell.angle_beta   90.00
_cell.angle_gamma   90.00
#
_symmetry.space_group_name_H-M   'P 1'
#
loop_
_entity.id
_entity.type
_entity.pdbx_description
1 polymer ?
#
loop_
_entity_poly.entity_id
_entity_poly.type
_entity_poly.pdbx_seq_one_letter_code
_entity_poly.pdbx_strand_id
1 'polypeptide(L)'
;MLTVIIFSSCQKKEDNFLEDMASLDKAYMDTLLIIRDVNNPNRKESIEKFIVIWNDFKKQYYNSNTEDPQWKADFDSLQDILIRSHYYISSGEDESAGYSILHDIKYVLSDLRKRNNVNWFFDNLNSIYKIAYRIGELSKIYAGSNTTLSPEEEEKLIVVYYLLDAAVKNTISEFDRSNIHLLHLSQQQLGTLKHNIETIDDLVKSIGNDLFSKKYSNLSNISENILNIYFNSLQIIRG
;
A
#
# COMPACT_ATOMS: atom_id res chain seq x y z
N MET A 1 45.69 -1.05 -27.48
CA MET A 1 44.91 -0.29 -26.49
C MET A 1 43.64 -1.07 -26.23
N LEU A 2 43.48 -1.64 -25.04
CA LEU A 2 42.25 -2.31 -24.63
C LEU A 2 41.53 -1.35 -23.66
N THR A 3 40.44 -0.75 -24.12
CA THR A 3 39.58 0.08 -23.28
C THR A 3 38.61 -0.86 -22.57
N VAL A 4 38.87 -1.14 -21.30
CA VAL A 4 37.90 -1.81 -20.41
C VAL A 4 36.95 -0.74 -19.91
N ILE A 5 35.69 -0.82 -20.32
CA ILE A 5 34.64 0.08 -19.82
C ILE A 5 34.09 -0.50 -18.52
N ILE A 6 34.29 0.21 -17.42
CA ILE A 6 33.79 -0.11 -16.08
C ILE A 6 32.33 0.40 -16.00
N PHE A 7 31.35 -0.48 -16.17
CA PHE A 7 29.92 -0.17 -15.99
C PHE A 7 29.30 -0.79 -14.72
N SER A 8 30.09 -1.36 -13.80
CA SER A 8 29.54 -2.20 -12.73
C SER A 8 29.17 -1.50 -11.41
N SER A 9 29.46 -0.20 -11.21
CA SER A 9 29.23 0.45 -9.91
C SER A 9 27.84 1.05 -9.73
N CYS A 10 27.20 1.51 -10.82
CA CYS A 10 25.88 2.15 -10.75
C CYS A 10 24.78 1.12 -10.49
N GLN A 11 24.83 -0.01 -11.20
CA GLN A 11 23.88 -1.10 -11.07
C GLN A 11 23.90 -1.73 -9.66
N LYS A 12 25.08 -1.95 -9.08
CA LYS A 12 25.20 -2.48 -7.71
C LYS A 12 24.62 -1.55 -6.63
N LYS A 13 24.67 -0.23 -6.84
CA LYS A 13 24.11 0.75 -5.90
C LYS A 13 22.59 0.83 -6.01
N GLU A 14 22.05 0.66 -7.22
CA GLU A 14 20.61 0.56 -7.48
C GLU A 14 20.03 -0.75 -6.92
N ASP A 15 20.69 -1.88 -7.14
CA ASP A 15 20.29 -3.18 -6.58
C ASP A 15 20.21 -3.13 -5.05
N ASN A 16 21.20 -2.50 -4.40
CA ASN A 16 21.19 -2.30 -2.94
C ASN A 16 20.03 -1.40 -2.47
N PHE A 17 19.67 -0.37 -3.24
CA PHE A 17 18.56 0.52 -2.90
C PHE A 17 17.22 -0.21 -2.92
N LEU A 18 16.98 -1.05 -3.92
CA LEU A 18 15.72 -1.77 -4.04
C LEU A 18 15.58 -2.86 -2.95
N GLU A 19 16.65 -3.56 -2.61
CA GLU A 19 16.65 -4.52 -1.47
C GLU A 19 16.42 -3.81 -0.12
N ASP A 20 17.07 -2.66 0.10
CA ASP A 20 16.85 -1.85 1.31
C ASP A 20 15.42 -1.27 1.35
N MET A 21 14.85 -0.92 0.19
CA MET A 21 13.46 -0.47 0.06
C MET A 21 12.48 -1.60 0.41
N ALA A 22 12.76 -2.84 -0.02
CA ALA A 22 11.96 -4.00 0.36
C ALA A 22 12.00 -4.25 1.88
N SER A 23 13.17 -4.07 2.49
CA SER A 23 13.33 -4.16 3.94
C SER A 23 12.57 -3.06 4.69
N LEU A 24 12.63 -1.82 4.18
CA LEU A 24 11.86 -0.69 4.71
C LEU A 24 10.34 -0.95 4.63
N ASP A 25 9.86 -1.47 3.51
CA ASP A 25 8.45 -1.80 3.31
C ASP A 25 7.97 -2.89 4.28
N LYS A 26 8.77 -3.93 4.51
CA LYS A 26 8.44 -4.96 5.51
C LYS A 26 8.32 -4.36 6.91
N ALA A 27 9.28 -3.52 7.30
CA ALA A 27 9.23 -2.84 8.59
C ALA A 27 7.99 -1.92 8.71
N TYR A 28 7.63 -1.24 7.63
CA TYR A 28 6.41 -0.43 7.56
C TYR A 28 5.14 -1.27 7.71
N MET A 29 5.03 -2.39 6.99
CA MET A 29 3.90 -3.33 7.08
C MET A 29 3.75 -3.86 8.51
N ASP A 30 4.85 -4.24 9.15
CA ASP A 30 4.86 -4.74 10.53
C ASP A 30 4.31 -3.69 11.49
N THR A 31 4.79 -2.44 11.38
CA THR A 31 4.27 -1.33 12.18
C THR A 31 2.79 -1.11 11.92
N LEU A 32 2.35 -1.05 10.66
CA LEU A 32 0.93 -0.91 10.30
C LEU A 32 0.05 -1.99 10.94
N LEU A 33 0.49 -3.25 10.87
CA LEU A 33 -0.25 -4.39 11.41
C LEU A 33 -0.35 -4.34 12.94
N ILE A 34 0.72 -3.90 13.62
CA ILE A 34 0.72 -3.71 15.08
C ILE A 34 -0.19 -2.53 15.47
N ILE A 35 -0.09 -1.40 14.76
CA ILE A 35 -0.85 -0.19 15.14
C ILE A 35 -2.33 -0.25 14.80
N ARG A 36 -2.73 -1.16 13.89
CA ARG A 36 -4.14 -1.43 13.54
C ARG A 36 -4.93 -1.97 14.72
N ASP A 37 -4.33 -2.81 15.55
CA ASP A 37 -4.98 -3.29 16.77
C ASP A 37 -4.85 -2.25 17.87
N VAL A 38 -5.94 -1.52 18.14
CA VAL A 38 -5.98 -0.45 19.15
C VAL A 38 -5.66 -0.95 20.57
N ASN A 39 -5.82 -2.25 20.83
CA ASN A 39 -5.55 -2.84 22.14
C ASN A 39 -4.11 -3.37 22.26
N ASN A 40 -3.31 -3.29 21.20
CA ASN A 40 -1.93 -3.78 21.24
C ASN A 40 -1.08 -2.83 22.12
N PRO A 41 -0.39 -3.33 23.17
CA PRO A 41 0.43 -2.48 24.02
C PRO A 41 1.70 -1.95 23.32
N ASN A 42 2.11 -2.57 22.21
CA ASN A 42 3.37 -2.28 21.53
C ASN A 42 3.24 -1.23 20.40
N ARG A 43 2.09 -0.55 20.26
CA ARG A 43 1.84 0.40 19.16
C ARG A 43 2.87 1.51 19.11
N LYS A 44 3.08 2.19 20.24
CA LYS A 44 4.10 3.25 20.35
C LYS A 44 5.50 2.74 20.00
N GLU A 45 5.92 1.64 20.62
CA GLU A 45 7.24 1.05 20.40
C GLU A 45 7.45 0.63 18.94
N SER A 46 6.40 0.14 18.27
CA SER A 46 6.48 -0.26 16.86
C SER A 46 6.74 0.91 15.91
N ILE A 47 6.20 2.10 16.19
CA ILE A 47 6.48 3.31 15.42
C ILE A 47 7.91 3.79 15.71
N GLU A 48 8.34 3.75 16.97
CA GLU A 48 9.70 4.16 17.35
C GLU A 48 10.77 3.26 16.69
N LYS A 49 10.54 1.95 16.63
CA LYS A 49 11.39 1.00 15.89
C LYS A 49 11.45 1.36 14.40
N PHE A 50 10.30 1.66 13.79
CA PHE A 50 10.27 2.01 12.38
C PHE A 50 10.95 3.36 12.09
N ILE A 51 10.86 4.34 13.00
CA ILE A 51 11.60 5.61 12.91
C ILE A 51 13.11 5.37 12.87
N VAL A 52 13.64 4.43 13.66
CA VAL A 52 15.08 4.09 13.63
C VAL A 52 15.46 3.53 12.26
N ILE A 53 14.69 2.56 11.74
CA ILE A 53 14.93 1.96 10.42
C ILE A 53 14.87 3.03 9.32
N TRP A 54 13.87 3.92 9.38
CA TRP A 54 13.72 5.04 8.46
C TRP A 54 14.92 5.99 8.51
N ASN A 55 15.39 6.34 9.71
CA ASN A 55 16.53 7.26 9.86
C ASN A 55 17.82 6.68 9.24
N ASP A 56 18.05 5.38 9.41
CA ASP A 56 19.18 4.69 8.79
C ASP A 56 19.04 4.69 7.26
N PHE A 57 17.86 4.35 6.73
CA PHE A 57 17.56 4.40 5.31
C PHE A 57 17.76 5.81 4.72
N LYS A 58 17.21 6.83 5.39
CA LYS A 58 17.37 8.25 5.02
C LYS A 58 18.85 8.64 4.99
N LYS A 59 19.62 8.31 6.03
CA LYS A 59 21.05 8.64 6.09
C LYS A 59 21.82 8.09 4.88
N GLN A 60 21.47 6.89 4.41
CA GLN A 60 22.12 6.24 3.28
C GLN A 60 21.72 6.83 1.93
N TYR A 61 20.42 7.15 1.75
CA TYR A 61 19.85 7.45 0.43
C TYR A 61 19.41 8.91 0.21
N TYR A 62 19.41 9.77 1.23
CA TYR A 62 18.92 11.16 1.10
C TYR A 62 19.61 11.98 0.00
N ASN A 63 20.89 11.70 -0.27
CA ASN A 63 21.66 12.38 -1.31
C ASN A 63 21.99 11.47 -2.50
N SER A 64 21.31 10.31 -2.65
CA SER A 64 21.69 9.32 -3.66
C SER A 64 21.21 9.62 -5.06
N ASN A 65 20.09 10.35 -5.21
CA ASN A 65 19.52 10.71 -6.51
C ASN A 65 19.37 12.23 -6.60
N THR A 66 20.26 12.86 -7.37
CA THR A 66 20.23 14.31 -7.61
C THR A 66 19.46 14.71 -8.86
N GLU A 67 19.03 13.72 -9.67
CA GLU A 67 18.30 13.95 -10.91
C GLU A 67 16.80 14.10 -10.69
N ASP A 68 16.26 13.45 -9.65
CA ASP A 68 14.87 13.66 -9.20
C ASP A 68 14.80 14.89 -8.25
N PRO A 69 14.23 16.02 -8.70
CA PRO A 69 14.14 17.25 -7.89
C PRO A 69 13.25 17.08 -6.64
N GLN A 70 12.37 16.09 -6.64
CA GLN A 70 11.44 15.82 -5.55
C GLN A 70 12.02 14.83 -4.52
N TRP A 71 13.16 14.19 -4.83
CA TRP A 71 13.77 13.14 -3.99
C TRP A 71 13.88 13.52 -2.52
N LYS A 72 14.55 14.63 -2.22
CA LYS A 72 14.76 15.07 -0.83
C LYS A 72 13.46 15.45 -0.14
N ALA A 73 12.56 16.12 -0.86
CA ALA A 73 11.27 16.54 -0.33
C ALA A 73 10.37 15.34 0.05
N ASP A 74 10.47 14.22 -0.67
CA ASP A 74 9.77 12.99 -0.32
C ASP A 74 10.33 12.38 0.98
N PHE A 75 11.66 12.33 1.14
CA PHE A 75 12.27 11.90 2.40
C PHE A 75 11.94 12.84 3.57
N ASP A 76 11.81 14.14 3.34
CA ASP A 76 11.41 15.07 4.38
C ASP A 76 9.93 14.93 4.74
N SER A 77 9.08 14.64 3.75
CA SER A 77 7.65 14.37 3.95
C SER A 77 7.42 13.06 4.72
N LEU A 78 8.17 11.99 4.40
CA LEU A 78 8.13 10.73 5.16
C LEU A 78 8.53 10.93 6.62
N GLN A 79 9.54 11.77 6.88
CA GLN A 79 9.94 12.13 8.24
C GLN A 79 8.83 12.87 9.00
N ASP A 80 8.17 13.84 8.36
CA ASP A 80 7.07 14.60 8.97
C ASP A 80 5.87 13.69 9.31
N ILE A 81 5.48 12.81 8.38
CA ILE A 81 4.42 11.82 8.57
C ILE A 81 4.71 10.96 9.80
N LEU A 82 5.95 10.46 9.94
CA LEU A 82 6.36 9.64 11.07
C LEU A 82 6.29 10.39 12.40
N ILE A 83 6.78 11.64 12.46
CA ILE A 83 6.74 12.46 13.67
C ILE A 83 5.29 12.72 14.09
N ARG A 84 4.43 13.09 13.14
CA ARG A 84 3.02 13.38 13.41
C ARG A 84 2.24 12.14 13.83
N SER A 85 2.44 11.01 13.15
CA SER A 85 1.82 9.74 13.52
C SER A 85 2.24 9.31 14.94
N HIS A 86 3.54 9.38 15.24
CA HIS A 86 4.07 9.06 16.56
C HIS A 86 3.49 9.95 17.66
N TYR A 87 3.34 11.25 17.40
CA TYR A 87 2.74 12.19 18.36
C TYR A 87 1.32 11.75 18.75
N TYR A 88 0.43 11.55 17.78
CA TYR A 88 -0.97 11.19 18.03
C TYR A 88 -1.13 9.82 18.71
N ILE A 89 -0.30 8.85 18.34
CA ILE A 89 -0.31 7.51 18.96
C ILE A 89 0.27 7.56 20.37
N SER A 90 1.32 8.36 20.60
CA SER A 90 1.97 8.43 21.92
C SER A 90 1.22 9.27 22.93
N SER A 91 0.50 10.32 22.48
CA SER A 91 -0.28 11.19 23.35
C SER A 91 -1.62 10.56 23.75
N GLY A 92 -2.13 9.61 22.96
CA GLY A 92 -3.46 9.03 23.13
C GLY A 92 -4.61 10.00 22.79
N GLU A 93 -4.31 11.16 22.18
CA GLU A 93 -5.30 12.20 21.90
C GLU A 93 -6.26 11.80 20.77
N ASP A 94 -5.71 11.33 19.65
CA ASP A 94 -6.46 10.82 18.50
C ASP A 94 -5.64 9.75 17.78
N GLU A 95 -5.61 8.55 18.38
CA GLU A 95 -4.86 7.42 17.83
C GLU A 95 -5.36 6.99 16.44
N SER A 96 -6.63 7.25 16.13
CA SER A 96 -7.20 6.99 14.80
C SER A 96 -6.60 7.94 13.76
N ALA A 97 -6.44 9.22 14.08
CA ALA A 97 -5.72 10.16 13.24
C ALA A 97 -4.25 9.75 13.07
N GLY A 98 -3.58 9.33 14.14
CA GLY A 98 -2.21 8.83 14.08
C GLY A 98 -2.05 7.62 13.14
N TYR A 99 -2.99 6.67 13.20
CA TYR A 99 -3.07 5.52 12.30
C TYR A 99 -3.31 5.94 10.84
N SER A 100 -4.26 6.86 10.61
CA SER A 100 -4.57 7.40 9.29
C SER A 100 -3.37 8.11 8.66
N ILE A 101 -2.66 8.93 9.43
CA ILE A 101 -1.44 9.62 8.97
C ILE A 101 -0.35 8.61 8.59
N LEU A 102 -0.18 7.51 9.35
CA LEU A 102 0.83 6.50 8.99
C LEU A 102 0.54 5.83 7.63
N HIS A 103 -0.74 5.74 7.23
CA HIS A 103 -1.09 5.24 5.90
C HIS A 103 -0.56 6.12 4.76
N ASP A 104 -0.22 7.40 5.00
CA ASP A 104 0.27 8.28 3.95
C ASP A 104 1.68 7.93 3.45
N ILE A 105 2.47 7.21 4.27
CA ILE A 105 3.81 6.73 3.90
C ILE A 105 3.79 5.96 2.59
N LYS A 106 2.82 5.07 2.41
CA LYS A 106 2.73 4.22 1.20
C LYS A 106 2.48 5.04 -0.06
N TYR A 107 1.83 6.20 0.04
CA TYR A 107 1.59 7.07 -1.11
C TYR A 107 2.86 7.81 -1.51
N VAL A 108 3.59 8.37 -0.54
CA VAL A 108 4.87 9.04 -0.81
C VAL A 108 5.88 8.06 -1.42
N LEU A 109 6.00 6.85 -0.85
CA LEU A 109 6.88 5.82 -1.39
C LEU A 109 6.46 5.37 -2.80
N SER A 110 5.15 5.21 -3.05
CA SER A 110 4.66 4.84 -4.37
C SER A 110 4.96 5.90 -5.42
N ASP A 111 4.76 7.18 -5.10
CA ASP A 111 5.04 8.27 -6.03
C ASP A 111 6.54 8.41 -6.31
N LEU A 112 7.39 8.28 -5.29
CA LEU A 112 8.84 8.22 -5.43
C LEU A 112 9.25 7.11 -6.40
N ARG A 113 8.74 5.90 -6.22
CA ARG A 113 9.05 4.74 -7.07
C ARG A 113 8.56 4.91 -8.50
N LYS A 114 7.34 5.42 -8.69
CA LYS A 114 6.77 5.67 -10.03
C LYS A 114 7.59 6.67 -10.83
N ARG A 115 8.00 7.79 -10.22
CA ARG A 115 8.85 8.80 -10.90
C ARG A 115 10.21 8.23 -11.31
N ASN A 116 10.67 7.20 -10.61
CA ASN A 116 11.93 6.51 -10.87
C ASN A 116 11.72 5.17 -11.63
N ASN A 117 10.57 4.98 -12.28
CA ASN A 117 10.24 3.81 -13.12
C ASN A 117 10.33 2.45 -12.43
N VAL A 118 10.09 2.40 -11.13
CA VAL A 118 10.13 1.15 -10.35
C VAL A 118 8.73 0.54 -10.28
N ASN A 119 8.54 -0.63 -10.90
CA ASN A 119 7.30 -1.41 -10.83
C ASN A 119 7.25 -2.23 -9.54
N TRP A 120 6.66 -1.64 -8.50
CA TRP A 120 6.70 -2.18 -7.15
C TRP A 120 5.44 -2.97 -6.78
N PHE A 121 5.60 -4.25 -6.42
CA PHE A 121 4.47 -5.13 -6.11
C PHE A 121 3.56 -4.58 -5.02
N PHE A 122 4.16 -4.06 -3.93
CA PHE A 122 3.38 -3.56 -2.82
C PHE A 122 2.56 -2.30 -3.19
N ASP A 123 3.00 -1.51 -4.16
CA ASP A 123 2.23 -0.35 -4.64
C ASP A 123 0.96 -0.77 -5.38
N ASN A 124 1.03 -1.89 -6.10
CA ASN A 124 -0.13 -2.49 -6.75
C ASN A 124 -1.17 -2.95 -5.70
N LEU A 125 -0.73 -3.61 -4.62
CA LEU A 125 -1.61 -3.97 -3.49
C LEU A 125 -2.20 -2.73 -2.78
N ASN A 126 -1.38 -1.70 -2.56
CA ASN A 126 -1.82 -0.45 -1.93
C ASN A 126 -2.86 0.29 -2.76
N SER A 127 -2.77 0.20 -4.10
CA SER A 127 -3.77 0.75 -5.02
C SER A 127 -5.13 0.08 -4.83
N ILE A 128 -5.16 -1.27 -4.78
CA ILE A 128 -6.38 -2.04 -4.50
C ILE A 128 -6.99 -1.60 -3.16
N TYR A 129 -6.19 -1.56 -2.09
CA TYR A 129 -6.66 -1.13 -0.76
C TYR A 129 -7.31 0.26 -0.82
N LYS A 130 -6.64 1.24 -1.43
CA LYS A 130 -7.11 2.63 -1.47
C LYS A 130 -8.47 2.73 -2.14
N ILE A 131 -8.63 2.04 -3.28
CA ILE A 131 -9.83 2.15 -4.09
C ILE A 131 -10.96 1.33 -3.46
N ALA A 132 -10.69 0.14 -2.93
CA ALA A 132 -11.67 -0.66 -2.19
C ALA A 132 -12.18 0.07 -0.95
N TYR A 133 -11.29 0.71 -0.18
CA TYR A 133 -11.66 1.56 0.94
C TYR A 133 -12.60 2.69 0.48
N ARG A 134 -12.30 3.34 -0.65
CA ARG A 134 -13.15 4.39 -1.21
C ARG A 134 -14.54 3.89 -1.62
N ILE A 135 -14.66 2.71 -2.22
CA ILE A 135 -15.98 2.10 -2.51
C ILE A 135 -16.73 1.84 -1.21
N GLY A 136 -16.05 1.28 -0.20
CA GLY A 136 -16.61 1.06 1.13
C GLY A 136 -17.20 2.35 1.70
N GLU A 137 -16.40 3.41 1.82
CA GLU A 137 -16.87 4.71 2.34
C GLU A 137 -18.05 5.29 1.56
N LEU A 138 -17.99 5.28 0.22
CA LEU A 138 -19.06 5.79 -0.62
C LEU A 138 -20.36 4.97 -0.50
N SER A 139 -20.26 3.68 -0.17
CA SER A 139 -21.40 2.77 -0.14
C SER A 139 -21.99 2.51 1.25
N LYS A 140 -21.30 2.94 2.33
CA LYS A 140 -21.74 2.73 3.72
C LYS A 140 -23.18 3.18 4.00
N ILE A 141 -23.62 4.29 3.42
CA ILE A 141 -24.97 4.83 3.65
C ILE A 141 -26.09 3.99 3.02
N TYR A 142 -25.75 3.13 2.06
CA TYR A 142 -26.69 2.22 1.40
C TYR A 142 -26.73 0.85 2.06
N ALA A 143 -25.83 0.57 3.01
CA ALA A 143 -25.87 -0.67 3.79
C ALA A 143 -27.16 -0.71 4.63
N GLY A 144 -28.05 -1.65 4.32
CA GLY A 144 -29.29 -1.86 5.07
C GLY A 144 -30.39 -0.81 4.86
N SER A 145 -30.28 0.09 3.88
CA SER A 145 -31.32 1.09 3.56
C SER A 145 -31.91 0.87 2.17
N ASN A 146 -33.20 1.19 1.98
CA ASN A 146 -33.86 1.21 0.66
C ASN A 146 -33.57 2.51 -0.11
N THR A 147 -32.46 3.16 0.19
CA THR A 147 -32.12 4.48 -0.37
C THR A 147 -31.73 4.33 -1.83
N THR A 148 -32.34 5.14 -2.69
CA THR A 148 -31.98 5.20 -4.10
C THR A 148 -30.82 6.18 -4.27
N LEU A 149 -29.76 5.76 -4.93
CA LEU A 149 -28.65 6.61 -5.33
C LEU A 149 -29.13 7.75 -6.24
N SER A 150 -28.62 8.96 -6.03
CA SER A 150 -28.72 10.00 -7.05
C SER A 150 -27.84 9.63 -8.27
N PRO A 151 -28.15 10.14 -9.47
CA PRO A 151 -27.33 9.86 -10.66
C PRO A 151 -25.85 10.22 -10.50
N GLU A 152 -25.55 11.30 -9.77
CA GLU A 152 -24.17 11.75 -9.52
C GLU A 152 -23.41 10.77 -8.60
N GLU A 153 -24.07 10.25 -7.57
CA GLU A 153 -23.45 9.26 -6.68
C GLU A 153 -23.26 7.91 -7.38
N GLU A 154 -24.22 7.52 -8.23
CA GLU A 154 -24.11 6.30 -9.06
C GLU A 154 -22.92 6.41 -10.03
N GLU A 155 -22.77 7.55 -10.71
CA GLU A 155 -21.62 7.82 -11.57
C GLU A 155 -20.29 7.76 -10.80
N LYS A 156 -20.22 8.39 -9.61
CA LYS A 156 -19.01 8.33 -8.76
C LYS A 156 -18.66 6.89 -8.39
N LEU A 157 -19.63 6.08 -7.99
CA LEU A 157 -19.41 4.67 -7.65
C LEU A 157 -18.93 3.86 -8.87
N ILE A 158 -19.52 4.08 -10.05
CA ILE A 158 -19.11 3.43 -11.31
C ILE A 158 -17.66 3.77 -11.66
N VAL A 159 -17.28 5.05 -11.57
CA VAL A 159 -15.90 5.46 -11.84
C VAL A 159 -14.92 4.79 -10.87
N VAL A 160 -15.22 4.79 -9.57
CA VAL A 160 -14.35 4.15 -8.57
C VAL A 160 -14.30 2.63 -8.76
N TYR A 161 -15.40 1.99 -9.16
CA TYR A 161 -15.43 0.57 -9.52
C TYR A 161 -14.47 0.24 -10.68
N TYR A 162 -14.51 1.00 -11.77
CA TYR A 162 -13.60 0.75 -12.90
C TYR A 162 -12.14 0.96 -12.53
N LEU A 163 -11.84 1.91 -11.63
CA LEU A 163 -10.49 2.07 -11.09
C LEU A 163 -10.06 0.83 -10.28
N LEU A 164 -10.96 0.26 -9.49
CA LEU A 164 -10.66 -0.93 -8.69
C LEU A 164 -10.43 -2.15 -9.57
N ASP A 165 -11.32 -2.39 -10.54
CA ASP A 165 -11.20 -3.46 -11.53
C ASP A 165 -9.88 -3.37 -12.32
N ALA A 166 -9.52 -2.17 -12.78
CA ALA A 166 -8.24 -1.93 -13.43
C ALA A 166 -7.03 -2.20 -12.51
N ALA A 167 -7.09 -1.75 -11.25
CA ALA A 167 -6.02 -1.96 -10.28
C ALA A 167 -5.79 -3.45 -9.99
N VAL A 168 -6.86 -4.22 -9.83
CA VAL A 168 -6.75 -5.68 -9.60
C VAL A 168 -6.19 -6.38 -10.82
N LYS A 169 -6.69 -6.10 -12.02
CA LYS A 169 -6.18 -6.68 -13.28
C LYS A 169 -4.70 -6.37 -13.49
N ASN A 170 -4.29 -5.13 -13.24
CA ASN A 170 -2.89 -4.73 -13.30
C ASN A 170 -2.04 -5.51 -12.28
N THR A 171 -2.54 -5.67 -11.04
CA THR A 171 -1.83 -6.42 -10.00
C THR A 171 -1.63 -7.88 -10.39
N ILE A 172 -2.63 -8.51 -11.02
CA ILE A 172 -2.54 -9.88 -11.53
C ILE A 172 -1.52 -9.97 -12.67
N SER A 173 -1.60 -9.07 -13.67
CA SER A 173 -0.70 -9.11 -14.83
C SER A 173 0.76 -8.86 -14.47
N GLU A 174 0.99 -8.05 -13.43
CA GLU A 174 2.32 -7.68 -12.97
C GLU A 174 2.84 -8.56 -11.84
N PHE A 175 2.09 -9.55 -11.36
CA PHE A 175 2.48 -10.37 -10.22
C PHE A 175 3.89 -10.97 -10.40
N ASP A 176 4.13 -11.66 -11.52
CA ASP A 176 5.41 -12.31 -11.82
C ASP A 176 6.44 -11.35 -12.47
N ARG A 177 6.04 -10.12 -12.84
CA ARG A 177 6.89 -9.13 -13.52
C ARG A 177 7.38 -8.01 -12.61
N SER A 178 6.72 -7.84 -11.48
CA SER A 178 7.07 -6.89 -10.45
C SER A 178 8.30 -7.37 -9.67
N ASN A 179 8.79 -6.51 -8.80
CA ASN A 179 9.90 -6.82 -7.91
C ASN A 179 9.53 -7.67 -6.68
N ILE A 180 8.44 -8.45 -6.74
CA ILE A 180 8.00 -9.33 -5.65
C ILE A 180 9.11 -10.29 -5.17
N HIS A 181 10.07 -10.64 -6.03
CA HIS A 181 11.21 -11.48 -5.68
C HIS A 181 12.12 -10.85 -4.59
N LEU A 182 12.19 -9.52 -4.50
CA LEU A 182 12.93 -8.79 -3.45
C LEU A 182 12.30 -8.97 -2.06
N LEU A 183 11.07 -9.49 -1.98
CA LEU A 183 10.43 -9.81 -0.71
C LEU A 183 10.90 -11.18 -0.15
N HIS A 184 11.70 -11.95 -0.89
CA HIS A 184 12.28 -13.23 -0.45
C HIS A 184 11.23 -14.22 0.10
N LEU A 185 10.05 -14.27 -0.51
CA LEU A 185 8.93 -15.10 -0.06
C LEU A 185 9.11 -16.56 -0.51
N SER A 186 8.67 -17.49 0.33
CA SER A 186 8.60 -18.91 -0.05
C SER A 186 7.57 -19.14 -1.15
N GLN A 187 7.70 -20.25 -1.89
CA GLN A 187 6.73 -20.62 -2.93
C GLN A 187 5.30 -20.78 -2.39
N GLN A 188 5.16 -21.27 -1.16
CA GLN A 188 3.86 -21.36 -0.50
C GLN A 188 3.25 -19.98 -0.21
N GLN A 189 4.06 -19.02 0.26
CA GLN A 189 3.62 -17.64 0.49
C GLN A 189 3.22 -16.97 -0.83
N LEU A 190 4.03 -17.13 -1.89
CA LEU A 190 3.72 -16.60 -3.22
C LEU A 190 2.40 -17.19 -3.76
N GLY A 191 2.21 -18.50 -3.64
CA GLY A 191 0.96 -19.17 -4.04
C GLY A 191 -0.26 -18.63 -3.28
N THR A 192 -0.13 -18.44 -1.96
CA THR A 192 -1.20 -17.86 -1.13
C THR A 192 -1.50 -16.41 -1.52
N LEU A 193 -0.48 -15.59 -1.77
CA LEU A 193 -0.66 -14.20 -2.22
C LEU A 193 -1.39 -14.13 -3.56
N LYS A 194 -1.01 -14.97 -4.51
CA LYS A 194 -1.67 -15.04 -5.82
C LYS A 194 -3.15 -15.42 -5.67
N HIS A 195 -3.44 -16.44 -4.86
CA HIS A 195 -4.81 -16.84 -4.55
C HIS A 195 -5.63 -15.72 -3.88
N ASN A 196 -5.03 -14.96 -2.97
CA ASN A 196 -5.69 -13.80 -2.36
C ASN A 196 -6.07 -12.74 -3.40
N ILE A 197 -5.18 -12.44 -4.35
CA ILE A 197 -5.45 -11.46 -5.42
C ILE A 197 -6.55 -11.97 -6.37
N GLU A 198 -6.54 -13.25 -6.72
CA GLU A 198 -7.62 -13.88 -7.50
C GLU A 198 -8.96 -13.83 -6.76
N THR A 199 -8.95 -14.05 -5.45
CA THR A 199 -10.16 -13.90 -4.61
C THR A 199 -10.67 -12.46 -4.59
N ILE A 200 -9.76 -11.47 -4.53
CA ILE A 200 -10.13 -10.06 -4.66
C ILE A 200 -10.77 -9.78 -6.03
N ASP A 201 -10.23 -10.33 -7.13
CA ASP A 201 -10.81 -10.19 -8.47
C ASP A 201 -12.26 -10.68 -8.54
N ASP A 202 -12.56 -11.83 -7.92
CA ASP A 202 -13.92 -12.36 -7.86
C ASP A 202 -14.87 -11.49 -7.00
N LEU A 203 -14.36 -10.91 -5.90
CA LEU A 203 -15.11 -9.94 -5.11
C LEU A 203 -15.37 -8.64 -5.90
N VAL A 204 -14.42 -8.17 -6.70
CA VAL A 204 -14.61 -6.99 -7.56
C VAL A 204 -15.62 -7.25 -8.66
N LYS A 205 -15.63 -8.44 -9.27
CA LYS A 205 -16.72 -8.83 -10.19
C LYS A 205 -18.08 -8.82 -9.50
N SER A 206 -18.13 -9.24 -8.24
CA SER A 206 -19.35 -9.19 -7.44
C SER A 206 -19.82 -7.75 -7.18
N ILE A 207 -18.90 -6.82 -6.88
CA ILE A 207 -19.20 -5.37 -6.81
C ILE A 207 -19.82 -4.88 -8.13
N GLY A 208 -19.22 -5.23 -9.27
CA GLY A 208 -19.72 -4.85 -10.59
C GLY A 208 -21.15 -5.36 -10.84
N ASN A 209 -21.39 -6.64 -10.58
CA ASN A 209 -22.72 -7.25 -10.71
C ASN A 209 -23.78 -6.54 -9.87
N ASP A 210 -23.46 -6.25 -8.61
CA ASP A 210 -24.35 -5.56 -7.68
C ASP A 210 -24.59 -4.11 -8.12
N LEU A 211 -23.56 -3.40 -8.56
CA LEU A 211 -23.66 -2.02 -9.05
C LEU A 211 -24.57 -1.92 -10.28
N PHE A 212 -24.33 -2.74 -11.31
CA PHE A 212 -25.14 -2.71 -12.55
C PHE A 212 -26.55 -3.31 -12.37
N SER A 213 -26.76 -4.12 -11.33
CA SER A 213 -28.09 -4.60 -10.92
C SER A 213 -28.80 -3.67 -9.94
N LYS A 214 -28.20 -2.52 -9.61
CA LYS A 214 -28.71 -1.53 -8.65
C LYS A 214 -28.94 -2.09 -7.23
N LYS A 215 -28.08 -3.00 -6.78
CA LYS A 215 -28.09 -3.65 -5.47
C LYS A 215 -26.95 -3.13 -4.59
N TYR A 216 -27.12 -1.95 -4.01
CA TYR A 216 -26.01 -1.24 -3.36
C TYR A 216 -25.72 -1.69 -1.91
N SER A 217 -26.63 -2.44 -1.29
CA SER A 217 -26.56 -2.79 0.14
C SER A 217 -25.35 -3.66 0.52
N ASN A 218 -24.77 -4.37 -0.44
CA ASN A 218 -23.67 -5.30 -0.18
C ASN A 218 -22.29 -4.69 -0.47
N LEU A 219 -22.22 -3.56 -1.19
CA LEU A 219 -20.96 -3.02 -1.68
C LEU A 219 -19.97 -2.71 -0.55
N SER A 220 -20.47 -2.17 0.57
CA SER A 220 -19.63 -1.87 1.74
C SER A 220 -19.06 -3.15 2.36
N ASN A 221 -19.85 -4.23 2.46
CA ASN A 221 -19.41 -5.50 3.03
C ASN A 221 -18.39 -6.21 2.12
N ILE A 222 -18.62 -6.18 0.80
CA ILE A 222 -17.67 -6.75 -0.16
C ILE A 222 -16.35 -5.97 -0.11
N SER A 223 -16.42 -4.64 -0.02
CA SER A 223 -15.23 -3.78 0.13
C SER A 223 -14.45 -4.12 1.40
N GLU A 224 -15.13 -4.29 2.54
CA GLU A 224 -14.50 -4.70 3.80
C GLU A 224 -13.81 -6.06 3.69
N ASN A 225 -14.39 -7.03 2.97
CA ASN A 225 -13.75 -8.32 2.71
C ASN A 225 -12.46 -8.16 1.89
N ILE A 226 -12.46 -7.28 0.88
CA ILE A 226 -11.24 -6.95 0.11
C ILE A 226 -10.17 -6.35 1.04
N LEU A 227 -10.53 -5.43 1.93
CA LEU A 227 -9.60 -4.84 2.91
C LEU A 227 -9.03 -5.90 3.85
N ASN A 228 -9.84 -6.84 4.32
CA ASN A 228 -9.38 -7.94 5.15
C ASN A 228 -8.40 -8.87 4.41
N ILE A 229 -8.66 -9.20 3.15
CA ILE A 229 -7.72 -9.98 2.33
C ILE A 229 -6.42 -9.21 2.09
N TYR A 230 -6.48 -7.89 1.88
CA TYR A 230 -5.29 -7.05 1.80
C TYR A 230 -4.43 -7.17 3.08
N PHE A 231 -5.02 -7.04 4.27
CA PHE A 231 -4.25 -7.17 5.51
C PHE A 231 -3.73 -8.59 5.76
N ASN A 232 -4.47 -9.62 5.37
CA ASN A 232 -3.97 -11.00 5.39
C ASN A 232 -2.77 -11.15 4.45
N SER A 233 -2.77 -10.46 3.31
CA SER A 233 -1.64 -10.46 2.37
C SER A 233 -0.41 -9.78 2.98
N LEU A 234 -0.58 -8.71 3.76
CA LEU A 234 0.54 -8.11 4.50
C LEU A 234 1.13 -9.07 5.55
N GLN A 235 0.28 -9.81 6.28
CA GLN A 235 0.75 -10.83 7.23
C GLN A 235 1.56 -11.92 6.53
N ILE A 236 1.16 -12.34 5.33
CA ILE A 236 1.92 -13.32 4.53
C ILE A 236 3.28 -12.76 4.11
N ILE A 237 3.35 -11.48 3.72
CA ILE A 237 4.60 -10.82 3.29
C ILE A 237 5.57 -10.65 4.46
N ARG A 238 5.04 -10.32 5.64
CA ARG A 238 5.78 -10.20 6.89
C ARG A 238 6.52 -11.49 7.26
N GLY A 239 5.85 -12.64 7.09
CA GLY A 239 6.37 -13.96 7.45
C GLY A 239 5.88 -14.44 8.82
#